data_AF-A0A8R2A4Q7-F1
#
_entry.id   AF-A0A8R2A4Q7-F1
#
_cell.length_a   1.000
_cell.length_b   1.000
_cell.length_c   1.000
_cell.angle_alpha   90.00
_cell.angle_beta   90.00
_cell.angle_gamma   90.00
#
_symmetry.space_group_name_H-M   'P 1'
#
loop_
_entity.id
_entity.type
_entity.pdbx_description
1 polymer ?
#
loop_
_entity_poly.entity_id
_entity_poly.type
_entity_poly.pdbx_seq_one_letter_code
_entity_poly.pdbx_strand_id
1 'polypeptide(L)'
;MVGPRALTVMFYVAAALTLAAAAVAATAEAPEFVELTTFDVVNNNNNIEHSNNNNNGSENSHDDRRPTTGPPGLVDQKPPQQQQPQPRRFRHEASAIRVIYQTGSSEEELPVCEKWAVCSKVDMYQWPWVERQCRCPPGVPPCSQMLSPADGHTITDKTRQFKLCEPIKMLPKCRYFRDMAWTLRSEGNGTLQTVHCHCPKGSVAYLLKRQAYQTESKQIGYQYSFACSPQSRLRCQRKEPCRLFTVRKRQEMVDEVNTNTLCQCPPEHACPSHHTDAGVIQSKNYSEENIRTYSGYCMQPSAN
;
A
#
# COMPACT_ATOMS: atom_id res chain seq x y z
N MET A 1 -10.55 -3.30 -92.26
CA MET A 1 -11.17 -4.37 -91.43
C MET A 1 -10.94 -3.94 -89.99
N VAL A 2 -11.79 -3.14 -89.31
CA VAL A 2 -13.26 -3.14 -89.13
C VAL A 2 -13.77 -4.37 -88.37
N GLY A 3 -14.22 -4.15 -87.12
CA GLY A 3 -14.87 -5.13 -86.23
C GLY A 3 -15.08 -4.58 -84.81
N PRO A 4 -16.24 -3.97 -84.47
CA PRO A 4 -16.45 -3.25 -83.20
C PRO A 4 -17.67 -3.69 -82.36
N ARG A 5 -17.91 -3.00 -81.22
CA ARG A 5 -19.10 -2.94 -80.32
C ARG A 5 -19.11 -3.97 -79.18
N ALA A 6 -19.41 -3.67 -77.90
CA ALA A 6 -20.10 -2.57 -77.18
C ALA A 6 -21.65 -2.67 -77.07
N LEU A 7 -22.11 -2.99 -75.85
CA LEU A 7 -23.45 -2.96 -75.19
C LEU A 7 -23.14 -3.26 -73.69
N THR A 8 -23.76 -2.73 -72.61
CA THR A 8 -25.11 -2.20 -72.30
C THR A 8 -24.98 -1.27 -71.05
N VAL A 9 -25.25 0.04 -71.08
CA VAL A 9 -26.51 0.77 -70.68
C VAL A 9 -27.23 0.17 -69.44
N MET A 10 -27.20 0.72 -68.22
CA MET A 10 -27.83 1.94 -67.62
C MET A 10 -29.37 1.91 -67.36
N PHE A 11 -29.79 2.56 -66.25
CA PHE A 11 -31.16 2.74 -65.67
C PHE A 11 -31.74 1.52 -64.90
N TYR A 12 -32.48 1.64 -63.77
CA TYR A 12 -33.38 2.70 -63.25
C TYR A 12 -33.30 2.95 -61.71
N VAL A 13 -34.04 3.96 -61.22
CA VAL A 13 -34.13 4.47 -59.82
C VAL A 13 -35.59 4.46 -59.31
N ALA A 14 -35.79 4.41 -57.97
CA ALA A 14 -37.06 4.49 -57.20
C ALA A 14 -37.98 3.25 -57.27
N ALA A 15 -38.79 2.83 -56.27
CA ALA A 15 -39.15 3.30 -54.91
C ALA A 15 -39.81 2.10 -54.14
N ALA A 16 -40.11 2.04 -52.82
CA ALA A 16 -39.81 2.83 -51.60
C ALA A 16 -40.21 1.98 -50.34
N LEU A 17 -40.61 2.61 -49.21
CA LEU A 17 -41.32 2.08 -48.02
C LEU A 17 -40.57 1.23 -46.96
N THR A 18 -40.09 1.95 -45.93
CA THR A 18 -40.32 1.72 -44.49
C THR A 18 -40.21 0.31 -43.87
N LEU A 19 -39.24 0.15 -42.98
CA LEU A 19 -39.51 -0.30 -41.60
C LEU A 19 -38.40 0.18 -40.65
N ALA A 20 -38.79 0.94 -39.63
CA ALA A 20 -37.90 1.32 -38.54
C ALA A 20 -37.93 0.24 -37.46
N ALA A 21 -36.76 -0.22 -37.01
CA ALA A 21 -36.61 -1.01 -35.81
C ALA A 21 -35.43 -0.46 -35.02
N ALA A 22 -35.66 -0.10 -33.75
CA ALA A 22 -34.68 0.58 -32.92
C ALA A 22 -33.56 -0.37 -32.48
N ALA A 23 -32.31 0.01 -32.76
CA ALA A 23 -31.13 -0.59 -32.16
C ALA A 23 -30.54 0.36 -31.11
N VAL A 24 -31.15 0.37 -29.92
CA VAL A 24 -30.51 0.97 -28.73
C VAL A 24 -29.44 0.00 -28.25
N ALA A 25 -28.25 0.10 -28.83
CA ALA A 25 -27.05 -0.57 -28.33
C ALA A 25 -26.31 0.41 -27.41
N ALA A 26 -26.40 0.17 -26.10
CA ALA A 26 -25.80 1.04 -25.10
C ALA A 26 -24.27 1.11 -25.25
N THR A 27 -23.75 2.33 -25.34
CA THR A 27 -22.33 2.62 -25.13
C THR A 27 -22.00 2.43 -23.65
N ALA A 28 -21.73 1.19 -23.26
CA ALA A 28 -21.15 0.88 -21.96
C ALA A 28 -19.67 1.28 -21.98
N GLU A 29 -19.39 2.54 -21.68
CA GLU A 29 -18.03 3.02 -21.39
C GLU A 29 -17.54 2.32 -20.12
N ALA A 30 -16.68 1.32 -20.30
CA ALA A 30 -15.90 0.78 -19.19
C ALA A 30 -14.87 1.85 -18.77
N PRO A 31 -14.78 2.21 -17.48
CA PRO A 31 -13.84 3.24 -17.05
C PRO A 31 -12.39 2.78 -17.26
N GLU A 32 -11.59 3.58 -17.96
CA GLU A 32 -10.14 3.37 -18.06
C GLU A 32 -9.51 3.45 -16.67
N PHE A 33 -9.08 2.31 -16.14
CA PHE A 33 -8.39 2.23 -14.85
C PHE A 33 -6.91 2.64 -15.01
N VAL A 34 -6.65 3.95 -15.06
CA VAL A 34 -5.31 4.53 -15.13
C VAL A 34 -4.68 4.57 -13.73
N GLU A 35 -4.06 3.48 -13.29
CA GLU A 35 -3.36 3.46 -12.00
C GLU A 35 -1.95 4.07 -12.11
N LEU A 36 -1.83 5.35 -11.72
CA LEU A 36 -0.62 6.16 -11.88
C LEU A 36 0.45 5.80 -10.83
N THR A 37 1.29 4.82 -11.13
CA THR A 37 2.46 4.42 -10.30
C THR A 37 3.80 4.96 -10.80
N THR A 38 3.78 5.92 -11.73
CA THR A 38 4.97 6.65 -12.22
C THR A 38 5.03 8.05 -11.62
N PHE A 39 5.99 8.25 -10.72
CA PHE A 39 6.61 9.56 -10.48
C PHE A 39 8.09 9.44 -10.78
N ASP A 40 8.59 10.28 -11.68
CA ASP A 40 9.99 10.35 -12.05
C ASP A 40 10.85 10.76 -10.86
N VAL A 41 11.64 9.82 -10.33
CA VAL A 41 12.76 10.14 -9.44
C VAL A 41 13.92 10.60 -10.31
N VAL A 42 14.17 11.90 -10.30
CA VAL A 42 15.33 12.52 -10.95
C VAL A 42 16.61 11.85 -10.44
N ASN A 43 17.31 11.16 -11.34
CA ASN A 43 18.42 10.28 -11.01
C ASN A 43 19.73 11.07 -10.85
N ASN A 44 19.98 11.61 -9.63
CA ASN A 44 21.25 12.26 -9.31
C ASN A 44 22.31 11.24 -8.85
N ASN A 45 23.04 10.69 -9.82
CA ASN A 45 24.26 9.93 -9.56
C ASN A 45 25.34 10.83 -8.93
N ASN A 46 25.83 10.47 -7.74
CA ASN A 46 27.14 10.91 -7.26
C ASN A 46 27.84 9.73 -6.58
N ASN A 47 28.93 9.27 -7.19
CA ASN A 47 29.85 8.30 -6.59
C ASN A 47 30.52 8.90 -5.36
N ILE A 48 30.43 8.26 -4.20
CA ILE A 48 31.37 8.46 -3.09
C ILE A 48 31.74 7.08 -2.51
N GLU A 49 33.03 6.88 -2.31
CA GLU A 49 33.66 5.60 -2.00
C GLU A 49 33.38 5.13 -0.56
N HIS A 50 33.37 3.81 -0.37
CA HIS A 50 33.35 3.21 0.96
C HIS A 50 34.72 3.34 1.65
N SER A 51 34.77 4.04 2.77
CA SER A 51 35.79 3.83 3.80
C SER A 51 35.16 3.20 5.03
N ASN A 52 35.57 1.97 5.32
CA ASN A 52 35.27 1.30 6.59
C ASN A 52 36.11 1.92 7.70
N ASN A 53 35.53 2.08 8.89
CA ASN A 53 36.30 2.04 10.13
C ASN A 53 35.47 1.41 11.25
N ASN A 54 35.93 0.23 11.68
CA ASN A 54 35.49 -0.37 12.93
C ASN A 54 36.16 0.38 14.08
N ASN A 55 35.49 0.50 15.23
CA ASN A 55 36.19 0.50 16.50
C ASN A 55 35.31 -0.14 17.59
N ASN A 56 35.85 -1.20 18.19
CA ASN A 56 35.33 -1.76 19.44
C ASN A 56 35.77 -0.86 20.59
N GLY A 57 34.91 -0.69 21.59
CA GLY A 57 35.24 -0.05 22.85
C GLY A 57 34.40 -0.67 23.95
N SER A 58 35.00 -1.58 24.72
CA SER A 58 34.40 -2.20 25.89
C SER A 58 34.97 -1.52 27.13
N GLU A 59 34.16 -1.24 28.15
CA GLU A 59 34.62 -1.27 29.54
C GLU A 59 33.46 -1.32 30.55
N ASN A 60 33.67 -2.04 31.64
CA ASN A 60 32.76 -2.18 32.78
C ASN A 60 33.19 -1.22 33.90
N SER A 61 32.28 -0.81 34.79
CA SER A 61 32.65 -0.49 36.18
C SER A 61 31.50 -0.76 37.15
N HIS A 62 31.88 -1.17 38.36
CA HIS A 62 31.05 -1.62 39.49
C HIS A 62 30.83 -0.53 40.55
N ASP A 63 29.77 -0.71 41.35
CA ASP A 63 29.61 -0.36 42.80
C ASP A 63 29.71 1.13 43.24
N ASP A 64 29.21 1.57 44.42
CA ASP A 64 28.60 0.88 45.58
C ASP A 64 27.54 1.76 46.32
N ARG A 65 26.79 1.15 47.25
CA ARG A 65 26.11 1.63 48.52
C ARG A 65 26.01 3.15 48.89
N ARG A 66 25.06 3.64 49.73
CA ARG A 66 24.09 3.07 50.71
C ARG A 66 23.00 4.14 51.06
N PRO A 67 21.90 3.81 51.79
CA PRO A 67 20.85 4.77 52.18
C PRO A 67 20.95 5.26 53.64
N THR A 68 20.21 6.32 53.98
CA THR A 68 20.11 6.90 55.34
C THR A 68 18.66 7.06 55.78
N THR A 69 18.36 6.71 57.03
CA THR A 69 17.02 6.75 57.66
C THR A 69 16.97 7.74 58.82
N GLY A 70 15.88 8.51 58.97
CA GLY A 70 15.58 9.32 60.17
C GLY A 70 14.17 9.96 60.12
N PRO A 71 13.45 10.16 61.25
CA PRO A 71 11.99 10.06 61.27
C PRO A 71 11.28 11.35 61.83
N PRO A 72 10.09 11.32 62.48
CA PRO A 72 8.86 11.82 61.85
C PRO A 72 8.06 12.89 62.65
N GLY A 73 7.03 13.50 62.06
CA GLY A 73 6.01 14.22 62.85
C GLY A 73 4.96 15.04 62.08
N LEU A 74 3.72 15.02 62.62
CA LEU A 74 2.64 16.02 62.50
C LEU A 74 1.88 16.20 61.16
N VAL A 75 0.81 15.39 61.03
CA VAL A 75 -0.60 15.79 60.81
C VAL A 75 -0.86 17.31 60.74
N ASP A 76 -1.49 17.83 59.66
CA ASP A 76 -2.93 18.20 59.68
C ASP A 76 -3.58 18.62 58.34
N GLN A 77 -4.90 18.42 58.29
CA GLN A 77 -5.97 19.10 57.52
C GLN A 77 -5.97 19.34 55.99
N LYS A 78 -7.18 19.18 55.43
CA LYS A 78 -7.57 19.15 54.01
C LYS A 78 -8.45 20.36 53.64
N PRO A 79 -8.14 21.11 52.56
CA PRO A 79 -9.08 22.02 51.89
C PRO A 79 -9.89 21.33 50.76
N PRO A 80 -10.94 21.98 50.22
CA PRO A 80 -11.99 21.29 49.46
C PRO A 80 -11.68 21.04 47.97
N GLN A 81 -12.52 20.18 47.37
CA GLN A 81 -12.45 19.74 45.98
C GLN A 81 -12.56 20.90 44.98
N GLN A 82 -11.58 21.01 44.08
CA GLN A 82 -11.82 21.42 42.70
C GLN A 82 -11.77 20.17 41.82
N GLN A 83 -12.79 19.99 40.98
CA GLN A 83 -12.88 18.86 40.07
C GLN A 83 -11.83 19.01 38.96
N GLN A 84 -10.68 18.37 39.13
CA GLN A 84 -9.80 18.10 37.98
C GLN A 84 -10.62 17.32 36.95
N PRO A 85 -10.59 17.71 35.66
CA PRO A 85 -11.14 16.88 34.60
C PRO A 85 -10.40 15.55 34.66
N GLN A 86 -11.10 14.46 34.96
CA GLN A 86 -10.49 13.14 34.89
C GLN A 86 -9.90 12.99 33.48
N PRO A 87 -8.66 12.49 33.33
CA PRO A 87 -8.16 12.17 32.01
C PRO A 87 -9.19 11.24 31.37
N ARG A 88 -9.77 11.67 30.24
CA ARG A 88 -10.68 10.84 29.47
C ARG A 88 -9.89 9.60 29.09
N ARG A 89 -10.01 8.54 29.90
CA ARG A 89 -9.66 7.19 29.51
C ARG A 89 -10.48 6.99 28.25
N PHE A 90 -9.82 7.08 27.09
CA PHE A 90 -10.36 6.58 25.85
C PHE A 90 -10.66 5.12 26.15
N ARG A 91 -11.94 4.86 26.41
CA ARG A 91 -12.48 3.53 26.55
C ARG A 91 -12.25 2.97 25.16
N HIS A 92 -11.21 2.16 25.01
CA HIS A 92 -11.01 1.35 23.81
C HIS A 92 -12.15 0.34 23.80
N GLU A 93 -13.32 0.84 23.41
CA GLU A 93 -14.41 0.06 22.86
C GLU A 93 -13.76 -0.79 21.78
N ALA A 94 -13.75 -2.11 22.00
CA ALA A 94 -12.99 -3.07 21.23
C ALA A 94 -13.52 -3.06 19.79
N SER A 95 -12.98 -2.15 19.00
CA SER A 95 -13.49 -1.84 17.67
C SER A 95 -13.15 -3.04 16.83
N ALA A 96 -14.16 -3.82 16.47
CA ALA A 96 -13.97 -5.00 15.65
C ALA A 96 -13.16 -4.60 14.41
N ILE A 97 -12.08 -5.32 14.14
CA ILE A 97 -11.18 -5.05 13.01
C ILE A 97 -12.04 -5.01 11.76
N ARG A 98 -12.02 -3.88 11.04
CA ARG A 98 -12.88 -3.70 9.87
C ARG A 98 -12.44 -4.68 8.79
N VAL A 99 -13.38 -5.45 8.25
CA VAL A 99 -13.15 -6.36 7.13
C VAL A 99 -13.91 -5.83 5.93
N ILE A 100 -13.21 -5.68 4.81
CA ILE A 100 -13.79 -5.29 3.52
C ILE A 100 -13.37 -6.30 2.45
N TYR A 101 -14.10 -6.34 1.35
CA TYR A 101 -13.89 -7.30 0.25
C TYR A 101 -13.40 -6.56 -0.99
N GLN A 102 -12.47 -7.16 -1.74
CA GLN A 102 -11.99 -6.60 -3.01
C GLN A 102 -13.10 -6.53 -4.06
N THR A 103 -13.95 -7.57 -4.07
CA THR A 103 -15.07 -7.72 -4.99
C THR A 103 -16.23 -8.24 -4.16
N GLY A 104 -17.43 -7.68 -4.37
CA GLY A 104 -18.62 -8.06 -3.61
C GLY A 104 -18.65 -7.55 -2.17
N SER A 105 -19.42 -8.23 -1.33
CA SER A 105 -19.72 -7.85 0.05
C SER A 105 -19.54 -8.97 1.10
N SER A 106 -19.16 -10.17 0.66
CA SER A 106 -19.14 -11.41 1.45
C SER A 106 -17.99 -12.35 1.05
N GLU A 107 -17.71 -13.39 1.85
CA GLU A 107 -16.69 -14.40 1.53
C GLU A 107 -17.09 -15.25 0.33
N GLU A 108 -18.38 -15.53 0.18
CA GLU A 108 -18.97 -16.38 -0.85
C GLU A 108 -18.76 -15.80 -2.25
N GLU A 109 -18.80 -14.47 -2.38
CA GLU A 109 -18.53 -13.70 -3.60
C GLU A 109 -17.04 -13.71 -4.01
N LEU A 110 -16.12 -14.06 -3.09
CA LEU A 110 -14.69 -14.10 -3.41
C LEU A 110 -14.33 -15.34 -4.25
N PRO A 111 -13.37 -15.22 -5.19
CA PRO A 111 -12.82 -16.36 -5.91
C PRO A 111 -12.00 -17.28 -4.97
N VAL A 112 -11.70 -18.49 -5.44
CA VAL A 112 -10.72 -19.36 -4.79
C VAL A 112 -9.32 -18.89 -5.16
N CYS A 113 -8.41 -18.83 -4.19
CA CYS A 113 -7.04 -18.36 -4.40
C CYS A 113 -6.26 -19.27 -5.36
N GLU A 114 -5.54 -18.67 -6.32
CA GLU A 114 -4.42 -19.34 -6.99
C GLU A 114 -3.30 -19.65 -5.98
N LYS A 115 -2.38 -20.55 -6.37
CA LYS A 115 -1.20 -20.90 -5.59
C LYS A 115 -0.32 -19.66 -5.36
N TRP A 116 0.10 -19.45 -4.11
CA TRP A 116 0.84 -18.25 -3.66
C TRP A 116 0.12 -16.90 -3.90
N ALA A 117 -1.20 -16.91 -4.13
CA ALA A 117 -1.96 -15.68 -4.16
C ALA A 117 -2.06 -15.07 -2.76
N VAL A 118 -2.04 -13.74 -2.70
CA VAL A 118 -2.34 -13.00 -1.48
C VAL A 118 -3.84 -13.17 -1.18
N CYS A 119 -4.16 -13.93 -0.14
CA CYS A 119 -5.54 -14.18 0.28
C CYS A 119 -6.15 -13.00 1.05
N SER A 120 -5.32 -12.21 1.74
CA SER A 120 -5.71 -10.97 2.40
C SER A 120 -4.60 -9.92 2.42
N LYS A 121 -5.00 -8.64 2.35
CA LYS A 121 -4.15 -7.49 2.67
C LYS A 121 -4.58 -6.95 4.03
N VAL A 122 -3.65 -6.69 4.95
CA VAL A 122 -3.92 -6.02 6.22
C VAL A 122 -3.18 -4.70 6.22
N ASP A 123 -3.89 -3.59 6.36
CA ASP A 123 -3.26 -2.28 6.48
C ASP A 123 -3.09 -1.94 7.98
N MET A 124 -1.89 -1.52 8.35
CA MET A 124 -1.48 -1.19 9.73
C MET A 124 -1.09 0.28 9.88
N TYR A 125 -1.40 1.14 8.90
CA TYR A 125 -1.02 2.55 8.92
C TYR A 125 -1.74 3.37 10.01
N GLN A 126 -3.00 3.01 10.28
CA GLN A 126 -3.84 3.61 11.33
C GLN A 126 -4.54 2.50 12.13
N TRP A 127 -5.83 2.67 12.47
CA TRP A 127 -6.67 1.57 12.95
C TRP A 127 -6.63 0.39 11.95
N PRO A 128 -6.19 -0.81 12.37
CA PRO A 128 -6.02 -1.92 11.45
C PRO A 128 -7.31 -2.34 10.78
N TRP A 129 -7.22 -2.63 9.48
CA TRP A 129 -8.32 -3.16 8.68
C TRP A 129 -7.81 -4.22 7.69
N VAL A 130 -8.71 -5.12 7.30
CA VAL A 130 -8.42 -6.28 6.45
C VAL A 130 -9.18 -6.17 5.15
N GLU A 131 -8.48 -6.25 4.04
CA GLU A 131 -9.04 -6.56 2.73
C GLU A 131 -8.99 -8.06 2.50
N ARG A 132 -10.15 -8.67 2.21
CA ARG A 132 -10.25 -10.05 1.72
C ARG A 132 -10.10 -10.05 0.20
N GLN A 133 -9.28 -10.95 -0.34
CA GLN A 133 -8.96 -11.01 -1.77
C GLN A 133 -9.54 -12.28 -2.41
N CYS A 134 -9.36 -13.42 -1.75
CA CYS A 134 -9.82 -14.73 -2.18
C CYS A 134 -9.99 -15.67 -0.97
N ARG A 135 -10.69 -16.79 -1.19
CA ARG A 135 -10.82 -17.91 -0.23
C ARG A 135 -9.73 -18.96 -0.48
N CYS A 136 -9.09 -19.44 0.57
CA CYS A 136 -8.09 -20.50 0.42
C CYS A 136 -8.72 -21.81 -0.09
N PRO A 137 -8.00 -22.62 -0.89
CA PRO A 137 -8.55 -23.84 -1.47
C PRO A 137 -9.00 -24.86 -0.42
N PRO A 138 -10.00 -25.72 -0.71
CA PRO A 138 -10.40 -26.82 0.17
C PRO A 138 -9.21 -27.71 0.55
N GLY A 139 -9.13 -28.09 1.83
CA GLY A 139 -8.01 -28.87 2.39
C GLY A 139 -6.81 -28.03 2.83
N VAL A 140 -6.77 -26.74 2.53
CA VAL A 140 -5.85 -25.75 3.12
C VAL A 140 -6.56 -25.02 4.27
N PRO A 141 -5.87 -24.63 5.36
CA PRO A 141 -6.49 -23.79 6.39
C PRO A 141 -7.06 -22.48 5.82
N PRO A 142 -8.09 -21.88 6.46
CA PRO A 142 -8.58 -20.56 6.11
C PRO A 142 -7.47 -19.50 6.14
N CYS A 143 -7.61 -18.45 5.32
CA CYS A 143 -6.66 -17.33 5.27
C CYS A 143 -6.45 -16.73 6.67
N SER A 144 -5.19 -16.52 7.07
CA SER A 144 -4.85 -16.03 8.42
C SER A 144 -5.48 -14.67 8.71
N GLN A 145 -6.25 -14.60 9.80
CA GLN A 145 -6.86 -13.37 10.32
C GLN A 145 -6.00 -12.69 11.41
N MET A 146 -4.80 -13.20 11.71
CA MET A 146 -3.94 -12.61 12.74
C MET A 146 -3.38 -11.26 12.30
N LEU A 147 -3.51 -10.20 13.12
CA LEU A 147 -2.82 -8.93 12.88
C LEU A 147 -1.30 -9.01 13.07
N SER A 148 -0.79 -10.07 13.68
CA SER A 148 0.64 -10.30 13.82
C SER A 148 1.22 -10.93 12.54
N PRO A 149 2.41 -10.50 12.07
CA PRO A 149 3.11 -11.18 10.98
C PRO A 149 3.80 -12.49 11.40
N ALA A 150 3.77 -12.84 12.69
CA ALA A 150 4.41 -14.04 13.25
C ALA A 150 3.57 -15.33 13.10
N ASP A 151 2.70 -15.40 12.09
CA ASP A 151 1.79 -16.53 11.82
C ASP A 151 2.37 -17.55 10.80
N GLY A 152 3.56 -17.28 10.25
CA GLY A 152 4.21 -18.11 9.24
C GLY A 152 3.60 -18.02 7.83
N HIS A 153 2.59 -17.16 7.64
CA HIS A 153 1.81 -16.98 6.40
C HIS A 153 1.82 -15.52 5.92
N THR A 154 2.64 -14.66 6.53
CA THR A 154 2.67 -13.22 6.28
C THR A 154 3.96 -12.74 5.63
N ILE A 155 3.82 -11.88 4.61
CA ILE A 155 4.89 -11.02 4.09
C ILE A 155 4.56 -9.57 4.42
N THR A 156 5.51 -8.81 4.96
CA THR A 156 5.34 -7.40 5.32
C THR A 156 6.08 -6.50 4.34
N ASP A 157 5.41 -5.46 3.82
CA ASP A 157 6.04 -4.36 3.08
C ASP A 157 5.44 -3.03 3.55
N LYS A 158 6.31 -2.11 3.98
CA LYS A 158 5.94 -0.82 4.57
C LYS A 158 4.90 -0.98 5.70
N THR A 159 3.69 -0.45 5.51
CA THR A 159 2.55 -0.47 6.44
C THR A 159 1.57 -1.61 6.17
N ARG A 160 1.79 -2.43 5.14
CA ARG A 160 0.89 -3.52 4.73
C ARG A 160 1.46 -4.89 5.08
N GLN A 161 0.55 -5.80 5.42
CA GLN A 161 0.82 -7.24 5.52
C GLN A 161 0.05 -7.97 4.42
N PHE A 162 0.73 -8.84 3.69
CA PHE A 162 0.16 -9.73 2.70
C PHE A 162 0.08 -11.14 3.30
N LYS A 163 -1.14 -11.67 3.45
CA LYS A 163 -1.43 -13.01 3.95
C LYS A 163 -1.51 -13.99 2.78
N LEU A 164 -0.93 -15.17 2.93
CA LEU A 164 -1.00 -16.26 1.96
C LEU A 164 -1.70 -17.48 2.57
N CYS A 165 -2.21 -18.36 1.72
CA CYS A 165 -2.81 -19.63 2.15
C CYS A 165 -1.72 -20.65 2.54
N GLU A 166 -0.57 -20.61 1.87
CA GLU A 166 0.55 -21.51 2.11
C GLU A 166 1.65 -20.88 2.99
N PRO A 167 2.45 -21.67 3.74
CA PRO A 167 3.51 -21.15 4.60
C PRO A 167 4.62 -20.42 3.82
N ILE A 168 4.92 -19.17 4.18
CA ILE A 168 5.90 -18.32 3.47
C ILE A 168 7.34 -18.86 3.51
N LYS A 169 7.64 -19.79 4.43
CA LYS A 169 8.94 -20.48 4.52
C LYS A 169 9.27 -21.35 3.29
N MET A 170 8.29 -21.63 2.45
CA MET A 170 8.44 -22.40 1.20
C MET A 170 8.80 -21.52 0.00
N LEU A 171 8.66 -20.20 0.11
CA LEU A 171 9.09 -19.26 -0.92
C LEU A 171 10.60 -19.00 -0.82
N PRO A 172 11.32 -18.91 -1.95
CA PRO A 172 12.74 -18.57 -1.94
C PRO A 172 12.95 -17.10 -1.54
N LYS A 173 14.17 -16.77 -1.10
CA LYS A 173 14.59 -15.38 -0.87
C LYS A 173 14.87 -14.66 -2.18
N CYS A 174 14.26 -13.49 -2.37
CA CYS A 174 14.55 -12.65 -3.54
C CYS A 174 15.95 -12.06 -3.48
N ARG A 175 16.65 -12.03 -4.62
CA ARG A 175 17.90 -11.31 -4.82
C ARG A 175 17.57 -9.90 -5.32
N TYR A 176 18.11 -8.87 -4.66
CA TYR A 176 17.80 -7.47 -4.94
C TYR A 176 17.90 -7.10 -6.43
N PHE A 177 17.01 -6.22 -6.88
CA PHE A 177 16.92 -5.65 -8.23
C PHE A 177 16.72 -6.62 -9.41
N ARG A 178 16.86 -7.94 -9.21
CA ARG A 178 16.76 -8.96 -10.26
C ARG A 178 15.51 -9.82 -10.14
N ASP A 179 15.23 -10.34 -8.95
CA ASP A 179 14.14 -11.30 -8.77
C ASP A 179 12.82 -10.54 -8.52
N MET A 180 11.75 -10.99 -9.18
CA MET A 180 10.40 -10.45 -8.98
C MET A 180 9.83 -11.03 -7.69
N ALA A 181 9.52 -10.17 -6.71
CA ALA A 181 8.90 -10.56 -5.44
C ALA A 181 7.46 -11.01 -5.63
N TRP A 182 6.68 -10.22 -6.36
CA TRP A 182 5.31 -10.53 -6.72
C TRP A 182 4.89 -9.87 -8.03
N THR A 183 3.79 -10.34 -8.59
CA THR A 183 3.10 -9.75 -9.74
C THR A 183 1.68 -9.39 -9.35
N LEU A 184 1.18 -8.26 -9.88
CA LEU A 184 -0.20 -7.80 -9.75
C LEU A 184 -0.82 -7.73 -11.15
N ARG A 185 -2.00 -8.32 -11.35
CA ARG A 185 -2.79 -8.23 -12.58
C ARG A 185 -4.27 -8.00 -12.25
N SER A 186 -5.03 -7.40 -13.16
CA SER A 186 -6.49 -7.32 -13.04
C SER A 186 -7.12 -8.66 -13.43
N GLU A 187 -8.13 -9.09 -12.68
CA GLU A 187 -8.83 -10.36 -12.88
C GLU A 187 -10.32 -10.17 -12.60
N GLY A 188 -11.13 -10.14 -13.66
CA GLY A 188 -12.53 -9.74 -13.57
C GLY A 188 -12.69 -8.35 -12.95
N ASN A 189 -13.48 -8.28 -11.87
CA ASN A 189 -13.74 -7.06 -11.10
C ASN A 189 -12.76 -6.87 -9.92
N GLY A 190 -11.63 -7.58 -9.92
CA GLY A 190 -10.65 -7.56 -8.84
C GLY A 190 -9.21 -7.53 -9.33
N THR A 191 -8.28 -7.71 -8.39
CA THR A 191 -6.85 -7.88 -8.66
C THR A 191 -6.38 -9.23 -8.13
N LEU A 192 -5.44 -9.84 -8.84
CA LEU A 192 -4.68 -10.99 -8.35
C LEU A 192 -3.25 -10.56 -8.09
N GLN A 193 -2.80 -10.75 -6.84
CA GLN A 193 -1.41 -10.55 -6.44
C GLN A 193 -0.78 -11.91 -6.11
N THR A 194 0.16 -12.36 -6.94
CA THR A 194 0.84 -13.66 -6.81
C THR A 194 2.27 -13.45 -6.37
N VAL A 195 2.70 -14.12 -5.28
CA VAL A 195 4.06 -14.00 -4.73
C VAL A 195 4.97 -15.09 -5.27
N HIS A 196 6.16 -14.72 -5.71
CA HIS A 196 7.17 -15.63 -6.28
C HIS A 196 8.37 -15.85 -5.36
N CYS A 197 8.73 -14.83 -4.58
CA CYS A 197 9.78 -14.90 -3.57
C CYS A 197 9.51 -13.87 -2.46
N HIS A 198 10.08 -14.07 -1.27
CA HIS A 198 9.97 -13.08 -0.18
C HIS A 198 11.26 -12.25 -0.05
N CYS A 199 11.11 -10.93 0.09
CA CYS A 199 12.27 -10.05 0.14
C CYS A 199 13.18 -10.28 1.38
N PRO A 200 14.46 -9.84 1.32
CA PRO A 200 15.33 -9.80 2.50
C PRO A 200 14.78 -8.87 3.60
N LYS A 201 15.30 -8.97 4.85
CA LYS A 201 14.92 -8.04 5.92
C LYS A 201 15.45 -6.63 5.61
N GLY A 202 14.70 -5.58 5.94
CA GLY A 202 15.11 -4.19 5.68
C GLY A 202 15.08 -3.77 4.21
N SER A 203 14.24 -4.43 3.40
CA SER A 203 13.96 -4.06 2.02
C SER A 203 12.62 -3.34 1.88
N VAL A 204 12.43 -2.67 0.76
CA VAL A 204 11.13 -2.20 0.27
C VAL A 204 10.86 -2.77 -1.12
N ALA A 205 9.61 -3.08 -1.44
CA ALA A 205 9.22 -3.44 -2.80
C ALA A 205 9.02 -2.20 -3.68
N TYR A 206 9.40 -2.31 -4.96
CA TYR A 206 9.19 -1.26 -5.97
C TYR A 206 8.70 -1.85 -7.29
N LEU A 207 7.97 -1.07 -8.08
CA LEU A 207 7.54 -1.47 -9.42
C LEU A 207 8.76 -1.56 -10.35
N LEU A 208 9.05 -2.77 -10.83
CA LEU A 208 10.17 -3.04 -11.74
C LEU A 208 9.76 -2.86 -13.21
N LYS A 209 8.59 -3.40 -13.59
CA LYS A 209 8.08 -3.33 -14.96
C LYS A 209 6.56 -3.44 -15.03
N ARG A 210 5.97 -2.80 -16.05
CA ARG A 210 4.60 -3.05 -16.54
C ARG A 210 4.70 -3.81 -17.86
N GLN A 211 3.98 -4.92 -18.00
CA GLN A 211 3.97 -5.74 -19.20
C GLN A 211 2.52 -5.96 -19.66
N ALA A 212 2.22 -5.67 -20.93
CA ALA A 212 0.93 -5.97 -21.51
C ALA A 212 0.76 -7.48 -21.74
N TYR A 213 -0.46 -7.99 -21.57
CA TYR A 213 -0.86 -9.36 -21.93
C TYR A 213 -2.25 -9.34 -22.55
N GLN A 214 -2.60 -10.36 -23.34
CA GLN A 214 -3.98 -10.55 -23.80
C GLN A 214 -4.76 -11.34 -22.75
N THR A 215 -5.92 -10.82 -22.36
CA THR A 215 -6.91 -11.54 -21.55
C THR A 215 -7.61 -12.60 -22.38
N GLU A 216 -8.36 -13.49 -21.74
CA GLU A 216 -9.24 -14.47 -22.43
C GLU A 216 -10.28 -13.78 -23.34
N SER A 217 -10.74 -12.59 -22.94
CA SER A 217 -11.62 -11.71 -23.74
C SER A 217 -10.91 -11.02 -24.93
N LYS A 218 -9.63 -11.33 -25.20
CA LYS A 218 -8.75 -10.70 -26.20
C LYS A 218 -8.53 -9.19 -25.99
N GLN A 219 -8.82 -8.67 -24.81
CA GLN A 219 -8.51 -7.30 -24.42
C GLN A 219 -7.07 -7.21 -23.92
N ILE A 220 -6.50 -6.01 -23.91
CA ILE A 220 -5.14 -5.78 -23.38
C ILE A 220 -5.24 -5.54 -21.87
N GLY A 221 -4.74 -6.50 -21.10
CA GLY A 221 -4.48 -6.35 -19.66
C GLY A 221 -3.04 -5.93 -19.38
N TYR A 222 -2.77 -5.47 -18.16
CA TYR A 222 -1.43 -5.13 -17.70
C TYR A 222 -1.03 -5.93 -16.46
N GLN A 223 0.14 -6.54 -16.50
CA GLN A 223 0.79 -7.16 -15.36
C GLN A 223 1.91 -6.25 -14.84
N TYR A 224 1.80 -5.87 -13.58
CA TYR A 224 2.79 -5.09 -12.85
C TYR A 224 3.68 -6.04 -12.06
N SER A 225 5.00 -5.97 -12.27
CA SER A 225 5.97 -6.86 -11.60
C SER A 225 6.80 -6.05 -10.63
N PHE A 226 6.92 -6.52 -9.39
CA PHE A 226 7.60 -5.81 -8.31
C PHE A 226 8.89 -6.53 -7.93
N ALA A 227 9.94 -5.79 -7.59
CA ALA A 227 11.21 -6.32 -7.12
C ALA A 227 11.61 -5.70 -5.77
N CYS A 228 12.59 -6.30 -5.10
CA CYS A 228 13.08 -5.84 -3.80
C CYS A 228 14.25 -4.87 -3.98
N SER A 229 14.23 -3.76 -3.22
CA SER A 229 15.35 -2.82 -3.05
C SER A 229 15.76 -2.75 -1.57
N PRO A 230 17.06 -2.66 -1.21
CA PRO A 230 17.47 -2.39 0.16
C PRO A 230 17.04 -0.97 0.59
N GLN A 231 16.65 -0.79 1.85
CA GLN A 231 16.25 0.52 2.35
C GLN A 231 17.47 1.42 2.62
N SER A 232 17.75 2.34 1.69
CA SER A 232 18.83 3.33 1.83
C SER A 232 18.60 4.30 2.99
N ARG A 233 19.69 4.68 3.68
CA ARG A 233 19.68 5.69 4.75
C ARG A 233 20.24 7.02 4.27
N LEU A 234 19.50 7.68 3.37
CA LEU A 234 19.81 9.04 2.93
C LEU A 234 19.51 10.02 4.08
N ARG A 235 20.35 11.04 4.28
CA ARG A 235 20.08 12.14 5.23
C ARG A 235 19.32 13.25 4.53
N CYS A 236 18.38 13.87 5.22
CA CYS A 236 17.57 14.93 4.63
C CYS A 236 18.37 16.22 4.37
N GLN A 237 18.20 16.79 3.18
CA GLN A 237 18.56 18.16 2.86
C GLN A 237 17.70 19.16 3.64
N ARG A 238 18.20 20.39 3.79
CA ARG A 238 17.52 21.44 4.55
C ARG A 238 16.17 21.80 3.89
N LYS A 239 15.08 21.63 4.64
CA LYS A 239 13.68 21.89 4.23
C LYS A 239 13.13 20.97 3.11
N GLU A 240 13.80 19.87 2.77
CA GLU A 240 13.19 18.88 1.88
C GLU A 240 12.15 18.01 2.63
N PRO A 241 11.14 17.44 1.94
CA PRO A 241 10.20 16.52 2.57
C PRO A 241 10.91 15.20 2.93
N CYS A 242 10.66 14.70 4.14
CA CYS A 242 11.24 13.45 4.63
C CYS A 242 10.35 12.22 4.37
N ARG A 243 9.03 12.44 4.18
CA ARG A 243 8.06 11.40 3.85
C ARG A 243 6.94 11.97 2.99
N LEU A 244 6.52 11.21 1.98
CA LEU A 244 5.32 11.46 1.20
C LEU A 244 4.21 10.49 1.61
N PHE A 245 2.97 10.97 1.57
CA PHE A 245 1.77 10.18 1.80
C PHE A 245 0.83 10.31 0.61
N THR A 246 0.32 9.19 0.11
CA THR A 246 -0.77 9.15 -0.86
C THR A 246 -1.98 8.51 -0.17
N VAL A 247 -3.02 9.30 0.05
CA VAL A 247 -4.25 8.91 0.75
C VAL A 247 -5.36 8.74 -0.29
N ARG A 248 -5.87 7.52 -0.45
CA ARG A 248 -7.01 7.20 -1.32
C ARG A 248 -8.22 6.88 -0.46
N LYS A 249 -9.29 7.67 -0.55
CA LYS A 249 -10.55 7.37 0.14
C LYS A 249 -11.26 6.26 -0.64
N ARG A 250 -11.29 5.03 -0.10
CA ARG A 250 -11.86 3.86 -0.79
C ARG A 250 -13.33 3.67 -0.44
N GLN A 251 -13.65 3.68 0.84
CA GLN A 251 -15.01 3.61 1.36
C GLN A 251 -15.22 4.74 2.36
N GLU A 252 -16.46 5.03 2.74
CA GLU A 252 -16.80 6.24 3.50
C GLU A 252 -16.03 6.38 4.83
N MET A 253 -15.62 5.26 5.42
CA MET A 253 -14.89 5.17 6.69
C MET A 253 -13.48 4.52 6.59
N VAL A 254 -12.93 4.30 5.39
CA VAL A 254 -11.61 3.65 5.22
C VAL A 254 -10.78 4.41 4.18
N ASP A 255 -9.70 5.01 4.68
CA ASP A 255 -8.63 5.59 3.86
C ASP A 255 -7.50 4.57 3.69
N GLU A 256 -7.15 4.30 2.43
CA GLU A 256 -6.00 3.51 2.05
C GLU A 256 -4.80 4.43 1.87
N VAL A 257 -3.71 4.21 2.63
CA VAL A 257 -2.57 5.13 2.65
C VAL A 257 -1.28 4.43 2.24
N ASN A 258 -0.63 4.95 1.21
CA ASN A 258 0.72 4.56 0.83
C ASN A 258 1.72 5.59 1.38
N THR A 259 2.82 5.10 1.98
CA THR A 259 3.86 5.95 2.56
C THR A 259 5.19 5.71 1.87
N ASN A 260 5.90 6.80 1.55
CA ASN A 260 7.23 6.77 0.95
C ASN A 260 8.17 7.62 1.82
N THR A 261 8.99 6.98 2.66
CA THR A 261 10.07 7.67 3.36
C THR A 261 11.21 7.97 2.39
N LEU A 262 11.59 9.24 2.29
CA LEU A 262 12.60 9.74 1.36
C LEU A 262 13.98 9.80 2.01
N CYS A 263 14.04 10.28 3.26
CA CYS A 263 15.30 10.52 3.97
C CYS A 263 15.11 10.44 5.50
N GLN A 264 16.24 10.42 6.21
CA GLN A 264 16.33 10.47 7.67
C GLN A 264 16.61 11.91 8.11
N CYS A 265 15.77 12.42 9.00
CA CYS A 265 15.93 13.76 9.57
C CYS A 265 17.25 13.90 10.35
N PRO A 266 17.79 15.14 10.46
CA PRO A 266 18.94 15.41 11.32
C PRO A 266 18.62 15.13 12.80
N PRO A 267 19.65 15.09 13.68
CA PRO A 267 19.44 15.02 15.13
C PRO A 267 18.41 16.04 15.64
N GLU A 268 17.72 15.69 16.73
CA GLU A 268 16.68 16.52 17.35
C GLU A 268 15.46 16.83 16.44
N HIS A 269 15.34 16.16 15.29
CA HIS A 269 14.19 16.28 14.38
C HIS A 269 13.58 14.91 14.09
N ALA A 270 12.25 14.85 14.09
CA ALA A 270 11.47 13.68 13.72
C ALA A 270 10.80 13.90 12.35
N CYS A 271 10.63 12.81 11.60
CA CYS A 271 9.82 12.81 10.39
C CYS A 271 8.38 12.42 10.72
N PRO A 272 7.35 13.21 10.33
CA PRO A 272 5.94 12.92 10.56
C PRO A 272 5.56 11.48 10.20
N SER A 273 4.81 10.82 11.08
CA SER A 273 4.41 9.42 10.98
C SER A 273 3.07 9.24 10.27
N HIS A 274 2.16 10.19 10.45
CA HIS A 274 0.81 10.22 9.90
C HIS A 274 0.60 11.49 9.06
N HIS A 275 -0.28 11.42 8.05
CA HIS A 275 -0.57 12.52 7.11
C HIS A 275 -1.33 13.70 7.74
N THR A 276 -1.74 13.58 9.01
CA THR A 276 -2.35 14.65 9.83
C THR A 276 -1.43 15.15 10.94
N ASP A 277 -0.19 14.66 11.02
CA ASP A 277 0.79 15.12 12.01
C ASP A 277 1.22 16.57 11.74
N ALA A 278 1.72 17.25 12.77
CA ALA A 278 2.33 18.56 12.63
C ALA A 278 3.52 18.51 11.64
N GLY A 279 3.63 19.52 10.79
CA GLY A 279 4.66 19.56 9.73
C GLY A 279 4.32 18.78 8.46
N VAL A 280 3.09 18.29 8.32
CA VAL A 280 2.58 17.75 7.04
C VAL A 280 1.79 18.81 6.29
N ILE A 281 2.06 18.95 4.99
CA ILE A 281 1.43 19.91 4.09
C ILE A 281 0.72 19.15 2.96
N GLN A 282 -0.58 19.41 2.77
CA GLN A 282 -1.33 18.87 1.63
C GLN A 282 -0.78 19.48 0.33
N SER A 283 -0.48 18.62 -0.64
CA SER A 283 0.16 18.97 -1.91
C SER A 283 -0.88 19.04 -3.04
N LYS A 284 -1.12 17.94 -3.77
CA LYS A 284 -2.13 17.86 -4.84
C LYS A 284 -3.35 17.03 -4.41
N ASN A 285 -4.51 17.40 -4.92
CA ASN A 285 -5.77 16.64 -4.83
C ASN A 285 -6.17 16.19 -6.23
N TYR A 286 -6.31 14.88 -6.41
CA TYR A 286 -6.73 14.21 -7.64
C TYR A 286 -8.19 13.77 -7.43
N SER A 287 -9.12 14.68 -7.72
CA SER A 287 -10.54 14.55 -7.36
C SER A 287 -11.25 13.41 -8.05
N GLU A 288 -10.89 13.11 -9.30
CA GLU A 288 -11.48 12.02 -10.10
C GLU A 288 -11.21 10.63 -9.49
N GLU A 289 -10.08 10.48 -8.80
CA GLU A 289 -9.63 9.21 -8.20
C GLU A 289 -9.89 9.12 -6.68
N ASN A 290 -10.41 10.19 -6.07
CA ASN A 290 -10.47 10.39 -4.61
C ASN A 290 -9.10 10.27 -3.91
N ILE A 291 -8.03 10.75 -4.56
CA ILE A 291 -6.65 10.67 -4.06
C ILE A 291 -6.13 12.04 -3.62
N ARG A 292 -5.52 12.11 -2.44
CA ARG A 292 -4.81 13.29 -1.93
C ARG A 292 -3.35 12.94 -1.64
N THR A 293 -2.47 13.88 -1.94
CA THR A 293 -1.03 13.75 -1.65
C THR A 293 -0.62 14.73 -0.56
N TYR A 294 0.27 14.28 0.33
CA TYR A 294 0.78 15.08 1.44
C TYR A 294 2.29 14.93 1.55
N SER A 295 2.96 16.01 1.95
CA SER A 295 4.41 16.08 2.14
C SER A 295 4.72 16.38 3.59
N GLY A 296 5.37 15.44 4.29
CA GLY A 296 5.84 15.62 5.66
C GLY A 296 7.28 16.11 5.71
N TYR A 297 7.54 17.12 6.52
CA TYR A 297 8.86 17.76 6.68
C TYR A 297 9.45 17.46 8.06
N CYS A 298 10.77 17.50 8.20
CA CYS A 298 11.44 17.30 9.48
C CYS A 298 11.06 18.39 10.48
N MET A 299 10.42 17.99 11.60
CA MET A 299 10.01 18.88 12.69
C MET A 299 10.81 18.57 13.95
N GLN A 300 11.03 19.57 14.81
CA GLN A 300 11.44 19.28 16.18
C GLN A 300 10.30 18.54 16.90
N PRO A 301 10.58 17.49 17.70
CA PRO A 301 9.58 16.85 18.53
C PRO A 301 8.92 17.89 19.45
N SER A 302 7.59 17.92 19.47
CA SER A 302 6.86 18.68 20.47
C SER A 302 7.16 18.10 21.85
N ALA A 303 7.70 18.91 22.77
CA ALA A 303 7.76 18.53 24.17
C ALA A 303 6.32 18.39 24.69
N ASN A 304 5.97 17.18 25.16
CA ASN A 304 4.72 16.87 25.85
C ASN A 304 4.92 16.99 27.37
#